data_AF-A0A177VZF1-F1
#
_entry.id   AF-A0A177VZF1-F1
#
_cell.length_a   1.000
_cell.length_b   1.000
_cell.length_c   1.000
_cell.angle_alpha   90.00
_cell.angle_beta   90.00
_cell.angle_gamma   90.00
#
_symmetry.space_group_name_H-M   'P 1'
#
loop_
_entity.id
_entity.type
_entity.pdbx_description
1 polymer ?
#
loop_
_entity_poly.entity_id
_entity_poly.type
_entity_poly.pdbx_seq_one_letter_code
_entity_poly.pdbx_strand_id
1 'polypeptide(L)'
;MPETEIILSDSFLLLEKLVKMVNLIGHYLKSTLIQVIAKGGSFKIRDLRTKLESTLQLPMDLSTLLFSNNSQVQNATNCYFRPISNTFESVDSFIKPNLLFQMTGAKDHPCKQTGLRNVLEILGNPSKPELYFVVPPDRFACFTRQSYHGTDGQVLSQNDTIASVEKLTRFVLTFEPSHQ
;
A
#
# COMPACT_ATOMS: atom_id res chain seq x y z
N MET A 1 -9.68 2.27 49.52
CA MET A 1 -10.25 2.29 48.17
C MET A 1 -9.18 1.78 47.19
N PRO A 2 -9.22 0.51 46.74
CA PRO A 2 -8.30 -0.02 45.72
C PRO A 2 -8.99 -0.58 44.45
N GLU A 3 -10.31 -0.68 44.41
CA GLU A 3 -11.03 -1.38 43.33
C GLU A 3 -11.03 -0.63 41.99
N THR A 4 -11.00 0.71 42.01
CA THR A 4 -11.05 1.53 40.79
C THR A 4 -9.74 1.51 39.99
N GLU A 5 -8.60 1.32 40.67
CA GLU A 5 -7.27 1.34 40.06
C GLU A 5 -6.93 0.03 39.33
N ILE A 6 -7.41 -1.11 39.87
CA ILE A 6 -7.21 -2.44 39.28
C ILE A 6 -8.00 -2.60 37.98
N ILE A 7 -9.28 -2.18 37.96
CA ILE A 7 -10.15 -2.29 36.78
C ILE A 7 -9.65 -1.44 35.60
N LEU A 8 -9.07 -0.26 35.86
CA LEU A 8 -8.46 0.59 34.84
C LEU A 8 -7.21 -0.06 34.22
N SER A 9 -6.37 -0.72 35.03
CA SER A 9 -5.17 -1.39 34.54
C SER A 9 -5.46 -2.63 33.69
N ASP A 10 -6.45 -3.45 34.07
CA ASP A 10 -6.87 -4.62 33.30
C ASP A 10 -7.54 -4.23 31.98
N SER A 11 -8.35 -3.16 31.98
CA SER A 11 -8.98 -2.63 30.77
C SER A 11 -7.96 -2.08 29.78
N PHE A 12 -6.92 -1.40 30.27
CA PHE A 12 -5.82 -0.89 29.46
C PHE A 12 -4.99 -2.03 28.85
N LEU A 13 -4.71 -3.08 29.63
CA LEU A 13 -4.01 -4.27 29.16
C LEU A 13 -4.80 -5.04 28.09
N LEU A 14 -6.12 -5.11 28.22
CA LEU A 14 -6.99 -5.73 27.21
C LEU A 14 -7.00 -4.92 25.91
N LEU A 15 -7.04 -3.59 26.00
CA LEU A 15 -6.96 -2.70 24.84
C LEU A 15 -5.61 -2.85 24.12
N GLU A 16 -4.49 -2.90 24.85
CA GLU A 16 -3.18 -3.17 24.25
C GLU A 16 -3.12 -4.53 23.53
N LYS A 17 -3.68 -5.58 24.13
CA LYS A 17 -3.74 -6.92 23.53
C LYS A 17 -4.59 -6.91 22.27
N LEU A 18 -5.73 -6.21 22.27
CA LEU A 18 -6.59 -6.03 21.09
C LEU A 18 -5.88 -5.25 19.97
N VAL A 19 -5.19 -4.16 20.30
CA VAL A 19 -4.39 -3.40 19.32
C VAL A 19 -3.27 -4.26 18.73
N LYS A 20 -2.54 -5.02 19.56
CA LYS A 20 -1.51 -5.97 19.11
C LYS A 20 -2.09 -7.05 18.20
N MET A 21 -3.28 -7.58 18.51
CA MET A 21 -3.97 -8.59 17.69
C MET A 21 -4.45 -8.03 16.35
N VAL A 22 -5.03 -6.82 16.33
CA VAL A 22 -5.43 -6.12 15.10
C VAL A 22 -4.21 -5.85 14.21
N ASN A 23 -3.09 -5.41 14.80
CA ASN A 23 -1.84 -5.21 14.07
C ASN A 23 -1.29 -6.53 13.51
N LEU A 24 -1.34 -7.62 14.28
CA LEU A 24 -0.91 -8.95 13.83
C LEU A 24 -1.75 -9.45 12.65
N ILE A 25 -3.07 -9.27 12.70
CA ILE A 25 -3.99 -9.57 11.59
C ILE A 25 -3.65 -8.70 10.38
N GLY A 26 -3.38 -7.41 10.59
CA GLY A 26 -2.92 -6.50 9.54
C GLY A 26 -1.62 -6.96 8.87
N HIS A 27 -0.63 -7.41 9.65
CA HIS A 27 0.62 -7.98 9.13
C HIS A 27 0.41 -9.29 8.37
N TYR A 28 -0.44 -10.19 8.88
CA TYR A 28 -0.77 -11.44 8.23
C TYR A 28 -1.48 -11.22 6.88
N LEU A 29 -2.43 -10.28 6.84
CA LEU A 29 -3.10 -9.87 5.61
C LEU A 29 -2.10 -9.29 4.61
N LYS A 30 -1.22 -8.38 5.04
CA LYS A 30 -0.15 -7.85 4.17
C LYS A 30 0.75 -8.95 3.62
N SER A 31 1.17 -9.91 4.44
CA SER A 31 2.00 -11.03 4.00
C SER A 31 1.31 -11.91 2.95
N THR A 32 0.01 -12.18 3.14
CA THR A 32 -0.80 -12.96 2.19
C THR A 32 -0.98 -12.20 0.87
N LEU A 33 -1.28 -10.91 0.95
CA LEU A 33 -1.43 -10.03 -0.21
C LEU A 33 -0.15 -9.95 -1.04
N ILE A 34 1.02 -9.90 -0.39
CA ILE A 34 2.31 -9.91 -1.08
C ILE A 34 2.46 -11.17 -1.93
N GLN A 35 2.13 -12.34 -1.39
CA GLN A 35 2.22 -13.61 -2.12
C GLN A 35 1.26 -13.64 -3.32
N VAL A 36 0.03 -13.16 -3.14
CA VAL A 36 -0.99 -13.10 -4.20
C VAL A 36 -0.53 -12.20 -5.34
N ILE A 37 -0.04 -11.00 -5.04
CA ILE A 37 0.42 -10.05 -6.07
C ILE A 37 1.69 -10.56 -6.77
N ALA A 38 2.64 -11.15 -6.02
CA ALA A 38 3.87 -11.69 -6.61
C ALA A 38 3.61 -12.90 -7.51
N LYS A 39 2.60 -13.73 -7.20
CA LYS A 39 2.16 -14.82 -8.08
C LYS A 39 1.62 -14.32 -9.42
N GLY A 40 1.10 -13.09 -9.45
CA GLY A 40 0.58 -12.46 -10.65
C GLY A 40 -0.81 -12.95 -11.06
N GLY A 41 -1.20 -12.65 -12.29
CA GLY A 41 -2.52 -12.97 -12.84
C GLY A 41 -3.42 -11.74 -13.03
N SER A 42 -4.72 -11.98 -13.09
CA SER A 42 -5.73 -10.96 -13.36
C SER A 42 -6.36 -10.44 -12.07
N PHE A 43 -6.38 -9.12 -11.92
CA PHE A 43 -6.95 -8.46 -10.74
C PHE A 43 -8.01 -7.44 -11.14
N LYS A 44 -9.12 -7.41 -10.40
CA LYS A 44 -10.15 -6.40 -10.58
C LYS A 44 -9.64 -5.07 -10.03
N ILE A 45 -9.72 -4.03 -10.85
CA ILE A 45 -9.32 -2.67 -10.47
C ILE A 45 -10.44 -1.67 -10.77
N ARG A 46 -10.41 -0.55 -10.05
CA ARG A 46 -11.30 0.59 -10.29
C ARG A 46 -10.52 1.89 -10.19
N ASP A 47 -10.59 2.71 -11.23
CA ASP A 47 -9.98 4.05 -11.26
C ASP A 47 -10.63 4.93 -10.18
N LEU A 48 -9.82 5.52 -9.29
CA LEU A 48 -10.34 6.32 -8.18
C LEU A 48 -10.85 7.70 -8.58
N ARG A 49 -10.52 8.17 -9.79
CA ARG A 49 -11.03 9.40 -10.41
C ARG A 49 -12.25 9.10 -11.28
N THR A 50 -12.14 8.23 -12.28
CA THR A 50 -13.21 7.98 -13.27
C THR A 50 -14.27 6.99 -12.79
N LYS A 51 -13.97 6.22 -11.73
CA LYS A 51 -14.81 5.14 -11.18
C LYS A 51 -15.04 3.96 -12.12
N LEU A 52 -14.41 3.95 -13.29
CA LEU A 52 -14.49 2.83 -14.23
C LEU A 52 -13.74 1.62 -13.68
N GLU A 53 -14.38 0.46 -13.79
CA GLU A 53 -13.79 -0.83 -13.44
C GLU A 53 -13.12 -1.45 -14.67
N SER A 54 -12.00 -2.14 -14.44
CA SER A 54 -11.27 -2.88 -15.47
C SER A 54 -10.43 -3.98 -14.82
N THR A 55 -9.51 -4.58 -15.58
CA THR A 55 -8.63 -5.65 -15.11
C THR A 55 -7.17 -5.25 -15.26
N LEU A 56 -6.41 -5.36 -14.17
CA LEU A 56 -4.95 -5.31 -14.19
C LEU A 56 -4.41 -6.71 -14.46
N GLN A 57 -3.54 -6.84 -15.45
CA GLN A 57 -2.78 -8.06 -15.71
C GLN A 57 -1.36 -7.91 -15.17
N LEU A 58 -1.02 -8.75 -14.19
CA LEU A 58 0.34 -8.81 -13.64
C LEU A 58 1.10 -10.01 -14.21
N PRO A 59 2.43 -9.89 -14.43
CA PRO A 59 3.26 -11.01 -14.82
C PRO A 59 3.16 -12.15 -13.81
N MET A 60 3.09 -13.38 -14.30
CA MET A 60 3.05 -14.58 -13.46
C MET A 60 4.40 -14.84 -12.80
N ASP A 61 4.36 -15.36 -11.58
CA ASP A 61 5.50 -15.94 -10.85
C ASP A 61 6.72 -15.01 -10.73
N LEU A 62 6.48 -13.76 -10.29
CA LEU A 62 7.55 -12.80 -10.00
C LEU A 62 8.36 -13.23 -8.78
N SER A 63 9.69 -13.18 -8.93
CA SER A 63 10.60 -13.34 -7.80
C SER A 63 10.45 -12.16 -6.83
N THR A 64 10.19 -12.44 -5.55
CA THR A 64 10.18 -11.38 -4.53
C THR A 64 11.62 -11.00 -4.19
N LEU A 65 11.97 -9.73 -4.38
CA LEU A 65 13.26 -9.17 -4.00
C LEU A 65 13.08 -8.23 -2.81
N LEU A 66 13.63 -8.63 -1.66
CA LEU A 66 13.73 -7.78 -0.47
C LEU A 66 14.94 -6.87 -0.57
N PHE A 67 14.78 -5.58 -0.34
CA PHE A 67 15.88 -4.61 -0.44
C PHE A 67 15.88 -3.62 0.71
N SER A 68 17.08 -3.17 1.09
CA SER A 68 17.29 -2.12 2.10
C SER A 68 17.84 -0.83 1.52
N ASN A 69 18.29 -0.84 0.25
CA ASN A 69 18.83 0.34 -0.43
C ASN A 69 18.56 0.29 -1.95
N ASN A 70 18.73 1.44 -2.61
CA ASN A 70 18.34 1.63 -4.00
C ASN A 70 19.26 0.91 -5.01
N SER A 71 20.51 0.61 -4.69
CA SER A 71 21.43 -0.04 -5.64
C SER A 71 21.04 -1.50 -5.89
N GLN A 72 20.47 -2.17 -4.89
CA GLN A 72 19.97 -3.54 -5.00
C GLN A 72 18.83 -3.70 -6.02
N VAL A 73 18.07 -2.62 -6.28
CA VAL A 73 16.93 -2.67 -7.20
C VAL A 73 17.25 -2.13 -8.58
N GLN A 74 18.37 -1.45 -8.79
CA GLN A 74 18.65 -0.68 -10.02
C GLN A 74 18.60 -1.53 -11.30
N ASN A 75 19.29 -2.68 -11.31
CA ASN A 75 19.41 -3.55 -12.49
C ASN A 75 18.48 -4.78 -12.46
N ALA A 76 17.84 -5.04 -11.31
CA ALA A 76 16.89 -6.13 -11.19
C ALA A 76 15.64 -5.86 -12.05
N THR A 77 15.17 -6.91 -12.71
CA THR A 77 13.96 -6.93 -13.55
C THR A 77 13.14 -8.17 -13.21
N ASN A 78 11.88 -8.20 -13.64
CA ASN A 78 10.97 -9.33 -13.38
C ASN A 78 10.87 -9.71 -11.89
N CYS A 79 10.88 -8.70 -11.01
CA CYS A 79 10.80 -8.87 -9.57
C CYS A 79 9.61 -8.10 -9.00
N TYR A 80 9.05 -8.65 -7.93
CA TYR A 80 8.21 -7.94 -6.99
C TYR A 80 9.11 -7.33 -5.90
N PHE A 81 9.30 -6.02 -5.94
CA PHE A 81 10.22 -5.32 -5.05
C PHE A 81 9.52 -4.95 -3.75
N ARG A 82 10.08 -5.40 -2.62
CA ARG A 82 9.56 -5.08 -1.30
C ARG A 82 10.68 -4.52 -0.41
N PRO A 83 10.51 -3.32 0.16
CA PRO A 83 11.48 -2.77 1.09
C PRO A 83 11.49 -3.59 2.39
N ILE A 84 12.67 -3.77 2.98
CA ILE A 84 12.83 -4.45 4.27
C ILE A 84 12.35 -3.56 5.42
N SER A 85 12.63 -2.26 5.34
CA SER A 85 12.15 -1.25 6.27
C SER A 85 10.95 -0.50 5.70
N ASN A 86 10.18 0.16 6.56
CA ASN A 86 9.06 1.03 6.16
C ASN A 86 9.55 2.36 5.52
N THR A 87 10.72 2.38 4.90
CA THR A 87 11.39 3.57 4.34
C THR A 87 10.54 4.29 3.30
N PHE A 88 9.64 3.58 2.63
CA PHE A 88 8.66 4.16 1.71
C PHE A 88 7.30 4.15 2.38
N GLU A 89 7.10 4.95 3.43
CA GLU A 89 5.93 5.00 4.33
C GLU A 89 4.53 5.00 3.66
N SER A 90 4.44 5.03 2.34
CA SER A 90 3.22 5.04 1.53
C SER A 90 3.18 4.00 0.41
N VAL A 91 4.18 3.13 0.32
CA VAL A 91 4.30 2.09 -0.70
C VAL A 91 4.84 0.82 -0.02
N ASP A 92 4.03 -0.23 0.01
CA ASP A 92 4.44 -1.52 0.56
C ASP A 92 5.31 -2.32 -0.43
N SER A 93 5.16 -2.05 -1.74
CA SER A 93 5.93 -2.70 -2.81
C SER A 93 5.76 -2.03 -4.17
N PHE A 94 6.58 -2.41 -5.14
CA PHE A 94 6.43 -1.97 -6.53
C PHE A 94 6.91 -3.03 -7.53
N ILE A 95 6.47 -2.88 -8.77
CA ILE A 95 6.93 -3.64 -9.94
C ILE A 95 7.35 -2.62 -11.01
N LYS A 96 8.55 -2.82 -11.58
CA LYS A 96 9.02 -2.00 -12.69
C LYS A 96 8.19 -2.25 -13.96
N PRO A 97 7.98 -1.23 -14.81
CA PRO A 97 8.59 0.10 -14.73
C PRO A 97 7.78 1.12 -13.93
N ASN A 98 6.52 0.85 -13.57
CA ASN A 98 5.59 1.93 -13.20
C ASN A 98 4.49 1.56 -12.19
N LEU A 99 4.47 0.34 -11.63
CA LEU A 99 3.38 -0.11 -10.76
C LEU A 99 3.79 -0.02 -9.29
N LEU A 100 3.02 0.70 -8.47
CA LEU A 100 3.23 0.85 -7.04
C LEU A 100 2.03 0.26 -6.30
N PHE A 101 2.26 -0.41 -5.17
CA PHE A 101 1.20 -1.02 -4.37
C PHE A 101 1.25 -0.52 -2.93
N GLN A 102 0.08 -0.14 -2.42
CA GLN A 102 -0.13 0.23 -1.03
C GLN A 102 -1.25 -0.62 -0.47
N MET A 103 -0.93 -1.47 0.50
CA MET A 103 -1.85 -2.41 1.11
C MET A 103 -2.53 -1.75 2.30
N THR A 104 -3.86 -1.65 2.26
CA THR A 104 -4.63 -1.00 3.32
C THR A 104 -5.96 -1.70 3.59
N GLY A 105 -6.25 -1.93 4.88
CA GLY A 105 -7.59 -2.29 5.36
C GLY A 105 -8.36 -1.09 5.91
N ALA A 106 -7.70 0.07 6.05
CA ALA A 106 -8.28 1.29 6.56
C ALA A 106 -9.06 2.03 5.46
N LYS A 107 -10.12 2.75 5.85
CA LYS A 107 -10.87 3.64 4.96
C LYS A 107 -10.01 4.79 4.45
N ASP A 108 -9.23 5.36 5.38
CA ASP A 108 -8.30 6.44 5.11
C ASP A 108 -6.88 5.96 5.42
N HIS A 109 -6.01 6.03 4.43
CA HIS A 109 -4.59 5.75 4.59
C HIS A 109 -3.79 6.91 4.00
N PRO A 110 -3.13 7.72 4.83
CA PRO A 110 -2.30 8.80 4.36
C PRO A 110 -1.27 8.35 3.32
N CYS A 111 -1.17 9.09 2.22
CA CYS A 111 -0.11 8.93 1.22
C CYS A 111 0.91 10.04 1.38
N LYS A 112 1.98 9.80 2.14
CA LYS A 112 3.11 10.70 2.29
C LYS A 112 3.83 10.86 0.96
N GLN A 113 3.86 12.10 0.47
CA GLN A 113 4.46 12.46 -0.81
C GLN A 113 5.94 12.06 -0.92
N THR A 114 6.71 12.22 0.16
CA THR A 114 8.14 11.87 0.16
C THR A 114 8.39 10.39 -0.15
N GLY A 115 7.58 9.50 0.42
CA GLY A 115 7.67 8.06 0.16
C GLY A 115 7.39 7.74 -1.31
N LEU A 116 6.34 8.36 -1.88
CA LEU A 116 5.99 8.20 -3.29
C LEU A 116 7.09 8.74 -4.21
N ARG A 117 7.61 9.94 -3.95
CA ARG A 117 8.70 10.54 -4.73
C ARG A 117 9.92 9.62 -4.80
N ASN A 118 10.35 9.08 -3.65
CA ASN A 118 11.53 8.24 -3.58
C ASN A 118 11.37 6.95 -4.44
N VAL A 119 10.20 6.33 -4.42
CA VAL A 119 9.92 5.14 -5.28
C VAL A 119 9.87 5.55 -6.75
N LEU A 120 9.28 6.70 -7.10
CA LEU A 120 9.27 7.18 -8.48
C LEU A 120 10.68 7.46 -9.02
N GLU A 121 11.58 7.99 -8.19
CA GLU A 121 13.00 8.17 -8.55
C GLU A 121 13.70 6.83 -8.83
N ILE A 122 13.45 5.81 -8.00
CA ILE A 122 13.94 4.43 -8.22
C ILE A 122 13.45 3.87 -9.56
N LEU A 123 12.20 4.17 -9.92
CA LEU A 123 11.58 3.75 -11.17
C LEU A 123 12.02 4.58 -12.39
N GLY A 124 12.91 5.56 -12.21
CA GLY A 124 13.38 6.44 -13.28
C GLY A 124 12.35 7.47 -13.72
N ASN A 125 11.45 7.89 -12.82
CA ASN A 125 10.37 8.85 -13.05
C ASN A 125 9.53 8.52 -14.31
N PRO A 126 8.83 7.38 -14.31
CA PRO A 126 8.05 6.94 -15.47
C PRO A 126 7.00 7.99 -15.86
N SER A 127 6.64 8.03 -17.14
CA SER A 127 5.68 9.01 -17.68
C SER A 127 4.24 8.77 -17.18
N LYS A 128 3.90 7.51 -16.89
CA LYS A 128 2.57 7.08 -16.42
C LYS A 128 2.71 6.13 -15.21
N PRO A 129 3.07 6.64 -14.02
CA PRO A 129 3.11 5.82 -12.82
C PRO A 129 1.69 5.53 -12.34
N GLU A 130 1.50 4.35 -11.76
CA GLU A 130 0.22 3.85 -11.29
C GLU A 130 0.34 3.38 -9.84
N LEU A 131 -0.53 3.91 -8.97
CA LEU A 131 -0.61 3.50 -7.57
C LEU A 131 -1.89 2.70 -7.34
N TYR A 132 -1.73 1.47 -6.87
CA TYR A 132 -2.79 0.53 -6.55
C TYR A 132 -2.97 0.42 -5.04
N PHE A 133 -4.12 0.85 -4.54
CA PHE A 133 -4.55 0.58 -3.18
C PHE A 133 -5.13 -0.83 -3.12
N VAL A 134 -4.38 -1.77 -2.56
CA VAL A 134 -4.79 -3.17 -2.43
C VAL A 134 -5.65 -3.31 -1.18
N VAL A 135 -6.92 -3.64 -1.38
CA VAL A 135 -7.92 -3.69 -0.31
C VAL A 135 -8.67 -5.02 -0.28
N PRO A 136 -9.19 -5.41 0.90
CA PRO A 136 -10.15 -6.51 1.02
C PRO A 136 -11.39 -6.31 0.13
N PRO A 137 -12.05 -7.40 -0.33
CA PRO A 137 -13.21 -7.32 -1.24
C PRO A 137 -14.36 -6.41 -0.77
N ASP A 138 -14.66 -6.43 0.53
CA ASP A 138 -15.72 -5.62 1.16
C ASP A 138 -15.44 -4.11 1.10
N ARG A 139 -14.18 -3.71 0.91
CA ARG A 139 -13.77 -2.31 0.76
C ARG A 139 -13.78 -1.83 -0.69
N PHE A 140 -13.72 -2.74 -1.66
CA PHE A 140 -13.46 -2.37 -3.06
C PHE A 140 -14.47 -1.36 -3.62
N ALA A 141 -15.77 -1.59 -3.42
CA ALA A 141 -16.82 -0.72 -3.98
C ALA A 141 -16.81 0.69 -3.36
N CYS A 142 -16.52 0.80 -2.06
CA CYS A 142 -16.62 2.07 -1.32
C CYS A 142 -15.28 2.81 -1.16
N PHE A 143 -14.15 2.22 -1.55
CA PHE A 143 -12.84 2.87 -1.41
C PHE A 143 -12.74 4.13 -2.26
N THR A 144 -12.33 5.23 -1.63
CA THR A 144 -12.24 6.56 -2.25
C THR A 144 -10.79 7.00 -2.44
N ARG A 145 -10.62 8.09 -3.21
CA ARG A 145 -9.32 8.67 -3.51
C ARG A 145 -8.69 9.23 -2.23
N GLN A 146 -7.50 8.76 -1.91
CA GLN A 146 -6.73 9.20 -0.74
C GLN A 146 -5.98 10.51 -1.02
N SER A 147 -5.90 11.39 -0.03
CA SER A 147 -5.14 12.65 -0.10
C SER A 147 -3.65 12.43 0.09
N TYR A 148 -2.84 13.29 -0.55
CA TYR A 148 -1.41 13.33 -0.28
C TYR A 148 -1.12 14.14 0.98
N HIS A 149 -0.10 13.72 1.71
CA HIS A 149 0.31 14.35 2.95
C HIS A 149 1.78 14.78 2.90
N GLY A 150 2.06 15.91 3.55
CA GLY A 150 3.40 16.42 3.79
C GLY A 150 4.15 15.64 4.87
N THR A 151 5.39 16.04 5.14
CA THR A 151 6.21 15.46 6.21
C THR A 151 5.67 15.76 7.60
N ASP A 152 4.92 16.84 7.75
CA ASP A 152 4.21 17.27 8.95
C ASP A 152 2.85 16.58 9.13
N GLY A 153 2.45 15.72 8.19
CA GLY A 153 1.17 15.02 8.20
C GLY A 153 -0.01 15.87 7.73
N GLN A 154 0.22 17.09 7.25
CA GLN A 154 -0.84 17.92 6.70
C GLN A 154 -1.25 17.47 5.30
N VAL A 155 -2.53 17.61 4.98
CA VAL A 155 -3.04 17.37 3.62
C VAL A 155 -2.46 18.42 2.68
N LEU A 156 -1.82 17.98 1.61
CA LEU A 156 -1.23 18.87 0.61
C LEU A 156 -2.30 19.35 -0.37
N SER A 157 -2.22 20.63 -0.73
CA SER A 157 -2.93 21.16 -1.89
C SER A 157 -2.28 20.67 -3.19
N GLN A 158 -2.94 20.95 -4.32
CA GLN A 158 -2.35 20.65 -5.62
C GLN A 158 -1.03 21.40 -5.84
N ASN A 159 -0.95 22.68 -5.45
CA ASN A 159 0.25 23.50 -5.62
C ASN A 159 1.44 23.01 -4.78
N ASP A 160 1.18 22.30 -3.69
CA ASP A 160 2.20 21.73 -2.80
C ASP A 160 2.56 20.28 -3.17
N THR A 161 1.86 19.70 -4.15
CA THR A 161 2.13 18.35 -4.64
C THR A 161 3.24 18.40 -5.69
N ILE A 162 4.27 17.58 -5.52
CA ILE A 162 5.40 17.49 -6.46
C ILE A 162 4.90 16.89 -7.78
N ALA A 163 5.31 17.48 -8.89
CA ALA A 163 4.84 17.14 -10.23
C ALA A 163 4.95 15.65 -10.60
N SER A 164 5.95 14.91 -10.11
CA SER A 164 6.06 13.46 -10.34
C SER A 164 4.96 12.67 -9.62
N VAL A 165 4.58 13.10 -8.42
CA VAL A 165 3.50 12.49 -7.61
C VAL A 165 2.11 12.87 -8.15
N GLU A 166 1.97 14.04 -8.76
CA GLU A 166 0.73 14.43 -9.45
C GLU A 166 0.39 13.54 -10.64
N LYS A 167 1.41 13.00 -11.33
CA LYS A 167 1.23 12.09 -12.48
C LYS A 167 0.63 10.74 -12.12
N LEU A 168 0.61 10.38 -10.83
CA LEU A 168 0.07 9.09 -10.39
C LEU A 168 -1.40 8.94 -10.73
N THR A 169 -1.67 7.99 -11.63
CA THR A 169 -3.02 7.45 -11.75
C THR A 169 -3.25 6.50 -10.59
N ARG A 170 -4.42 6.60 -9.95
CA ARG A 170 -4.71 5.90 -8.70
C ARG A 170 -5.88 4.96 -8.89
N PHE A 171 -5.68 3.71 -8.49
CA PHE A 171 -6.67 2.65 -8.58
C PHE A 171 -6.88 2.02 -7.22
N VAL A 172 -8.09 1.53 -6.97
CA VAL A 172 -8.28 0.48 -5.95
C VAL A 172 -8.19 -0.88 -6.66
N LEU A 173 -7.50 -1.82 -6.03
CA LEU A 173 -7.35 -3.19 -6.47
C LEU A 173 -7.93 -4.11 -5.41
N THR A 174 -8.68 -5.12 -5.85
CA THR A 174 -9.06 -6.22 -4.98
C THR A 174 -8.66 -7.56 -5.59
N PHE A 175 -8.61 -8.56 -4.73
CA PHE A 175 -8.32 -9.93 -5.07
C PHE A 175 -9.52 -10.74 -4.59
N GLU A 176 -10.12 -11.51 -5.49
CA GLU A 176 -11.05 -12.55 -5.06
C GLU A 176 -10.21 -13.80 -4.81
N PRO A 177 -10.25 -14.39 -3.60
CA PRO A 177 -9.67 -15.70 -3.41
C PRO A 177 -10.38 -16.64 -4.37
N SER A 178 -9.63 -17.23 -5.30
CA SER A 178 -10.15 -18.22 -6.23
C SER A 178 -10.89 -19.28 -5.40
N HIS A 179 -12.22 -19.34 -5.54
CA HIS A 179 -12.98 -20.48 -5.04
C HIS A 179 -12.59 -21.66 -5.94
N GLN A 180 -11.58 -22.41 -5.52
CA GLN A 180 -11.32 -23.76 -6.01
C GLN A 180 -12.04 -24.76 -5.11
#